data_AF-A0AAV1HQ68-F1
#
_entry.id   AF-A0AAV1HQ68-F1
#
_cell.length_a   1.000
_cell.length_b   1.000
_cell.length_c   1.000
_cell.angle_alpha   90.00
_cell.angle_beta   90.00
_cell.angle_gamma   90.00
#
_symmetry.space_group_name_H-M   'P 1'
#
loop_
_entity.id
_entity.type
_entity.pdbx_description
1 polymer ?
#
loop_
_entity_poly.entity_id
_entity_poly.type
_entity_poly.pdbx_seq_one_letter_code
_entity_poly.pdbx_strand_id
1 'polypeptide(L)'
;MLTSHSGRRPCLAGGNEPNPLNSVPWQCAQCHFRRIRPRRLAQQSDRRRPGRRKLACQSKEKGRDYTNGHQRVSLSMSPDEEEESRQQQEQYSEEEAQQQRQQQQAEQVQEQEQQQEQQEPLPASRQDRIGFIGAGQMGEALICGFLNAGMCTPDRISVSVRSEERSQRMSSLGVQVFGDATLGGAEELAAAVGIIFLSVKPQYLDRVLEALKPHVTERHLIVSIAAGVRIASLEANLPEGARVIRVMPNTPCLIGQAASAYVLGNNATGEDAEKVFALISSCGLAVNVEERMMDAVTGLSGSGPAYVFLFLEALADGAVAAGLPREKAMVLAAQTVAGAARMVLESSSDGTLTHPALLKDRVTSPAGTTIAGLAELESAGLRGIVMRAVRAAAKRSEDMG
;
A
#
# COMPACT_ATOMS: atom_id res chain seq x y z
N MET A 1 -64.60 -0.98 26.19
CA MET A 1 -63.86 -1.10 27.46
C MET A 1 -62.57 -1.84 27.12
N LEU A 2 -61.36 -1.29 27.09
CA LEU A 2 -60.76 -0.14 27.75
C LEU A 2 -60.06 0.78 26.74
N THR A 3 -59.98 2.04 27.15
CA THR A 3 -59.62 3.25 26.41
C THR A 3 -58.12 3.47 26.31
N SER A 4 -57.70 3.94 25.13
CA SER A 4 -56.46 4.67 24.86
C SER A 4 -56.49 6.06 25.51
N HIS A 5 -55.31 6.54 25.96
CA HIS A 5 -54.84 7.93 26.23
C HIS A 5 -53.54 7.75 27.05
N SER A 6 -52.45 8.49 26.99
CA SER A 6 -51.96 9.65 26.25
C SER A 6 -50.54 9.89 26.80
N GLY A 7 -49.54 10.27 25.99
CA GLY A 7 -48.24 10.64 26.54
C GLY A 7 -47.24 11.11 25.49
N ARG A 8 -47.15 12.43 25.30
CA ARG A 8 -46.11 13.11 24.51
C ARG A 8 -44.97 13.59 25.42
N ARG A 9 -43.73 13.43 24.91
CA ARG A 9 -42.46 14.16 25.19
C ARG A 9 -41.69 13.82 26.47
N PRO A 10 -40.34 14.01 26.56
CA PRO A 10 -39.48 14.87 25.73
C PRO A 10 -38.18 14.23 25.18
N CYS A 11 -37.49 15.01 24.34
CA CYS A 11 -36.13 14.81 23.84
C CYS A 11 -35.13 14.66 24.99
N LEU A 12 -34.22 13.70 24.89
CA LEU A 12 -32.92 13.74 25.55
C LEU A 12 -31.85 13.75 24.47
N ALA A 13 -31.16 14.89 24.38
CA ALA A 13 -29.88 15.01 23.72
C ALA A 13 -28.86 14.18 24.51
N GLY A 14 -28.34 13.12 23.90
CA GLY A 14 -27.15 12.41 24.35
C GLY A 14 -26.11 12.54 23.26
N GLY A 15 -25.15 13.44 23.44
CA GLY A 15 -23.99 13.55 22.58
C GLY A 15 -23.16 12.28 22.68
N ASN A 16 -22.87 11.68 21.54
CA ASN A 16 -21.69 10.84 21.37
C ASN A 16 -20.89 11.48 20.24
N GLU A 17 -19.71 11.98 20.60
CA GLU A 17 -18.66 12.35 19.66
C GLU A 17 -18.31 11.14 18.80
N PRO A 18 -18.21 11.28 17.46
CA PRO A 18 -17.68 10.21 16.63
C PRO A 18 -16.15 10.13 16.82
N ASN A 19 -15.70 8.98 17.30
CA ASN A 19 -14.29 8.58 17.34
C ASN A 19 -13.72 8.57 15.91
N PRO A 20 -12.69 9.37 15.56
CA PRO A 20 -12.28 9.59 14.18
C PRO A 20 -11.40 8.48 13.56
N LEU A 21 -11.35 7.28 14.15
CA LEU A 21 -10.44 6.20 13.72
C LEU A 21 -11.06 5.13 12.82
N ASN A 22 -12.31 5.27 12.38
CA ASN A 22 -12.96 4.28 11.50
C ASN A 22 -13.75 4.94 10.37
N SER A 23 -13.06 5.59 9.43
CA SER A 23 -13.63 5.88 8.12
C SER A 23 -12.52 6.17 7.10
N VAL A 24 -11.98 5.13 6.48
CA VAL A 24 -11.24 5.29 5.23
C VAL A 24 -12.06 4.64 4.12
N PRO A 25 -12.52 5.41 3.10
CA PRO A 25 -13.21 4.84 1.96
C PRO A 25 -12.20 4.09 1.07
N TRP A 26 -12.50 2.82 0.79
CA TRP A 26 -11.76 1.98 -0.12
C TRP A 26 -11.80 2.56 -1.54
N GLN A 27 -10.72 3.20 -1.99
CA GLN A 27 -10.56 3.54 -3.41
C GLN A 27 -9.96 2.37 -4.18
N CYS A 28 -10.71 1.97 -5.20
CA CYS A 28 -10.45 0.87 -6.11
C CYS A 28 -9.21 1.12 -6.98
N ALA A 29 -8.15 0.32 -6.81
CA ALA A 29 -7.07 0.23 -7.79
C ALA A 29 -7.53 -0.65 -8.96
N GLN A 30 -8.05 -0.04 -10.01
CA GLN A 30 -8.26 -0.71 -11.30
C GLN A 30 -6.90 -0.96 -11.97
N CYS A 31 -6.45 -2.21 -11.94
CA CYS A 31 -5.34 -2.71 -12.75
C CYS A 31 -5.64 -2.58 -14.25
N HIS A 32 -5.10 -1.57 -14.93
CA HIS A 32 -5.01 -1.55 -16.38
C HIS A 32 -3.84 -2.42 -16.87
N PHE A 33 -4.16 -3.62 -17.36
CA PHE A 33 -3.27 -4.43 -18.18
C PHE A 33 -2.89 -3.66 -19.46
N ARG A 34 -1.70 -3.06 -19.53
CA ARG A 34 -1.10 -2.59 -20.80
C ARG A 34 -0.15 -3.66 -21.35
N ARG A 35 -0.53 -4.19 -22.53
CA ARG A 35 0.29 -5.09 -23.36
C ARG A 35 1.60 -4.41 -23.74
N ILE A 36 2.72 -5.01 -23.35
CA ILE A 36 4.07 -4.64 -23.81
C ILE A 36 4.23 -5.11 -25.27
N ARG A 37 4.57 -4.20 -26.18
CA ARG A 37 5.14 -4.53 -27.50
C ARG A 37 6.64 -4.15 -27.51
N PRO A 38 7.51 -4.90 -28.21
CA PRO A 38 8.95 -4.73 -28.12
C PRO A 38 9.42 -3.55 -28.98
N ARG A 39 10.32 -2.70 -28.45
CA ARG A 39 11.05 -1.69 -29.23
C ARG A 39 12.38 -2.28 -29.72
N ARG A 40 12.61 -2.14 -31.03
CA ARG A 40 13.86 -2.46 -31.73
C ARG A 40 14.96 -1.45 -31.40
N LEU A 41 16.19 -1.97 -31.42
CA LEU A 41 17.48 -1.30 -31.35
C LEU A 41 17.75 -0.36 -32.55
N ALA A 42 18.44 0.75 -32.29
CA ALA A 42 19.48 1.39 -33.13
C ALA A 42 20.10 2.54 -32.32
N GLN A 43 21.28 2.34 -31.72
CA GLN A 43 22.62 2.65 -32.24
C GLN A 43 23.02 4.14 -32.22
N GLN A 44 24.08 4.35 -31.42
CA GLN A 44 24.97 5.48 -31.18
C GLN A 44 25.43 6.29 -32.41
N SER A 45 25.63 7.59 -32.22
CA SER A 45 26.94 8.27 -32.41
C SER A 45 26.79 9.74 -31.96
N ASP A 46 27.42 10.11 -30.85
CA ASP A 46 28.73 10.77 -30.78
C ASP A 46 28.67 12.26 -31.18
N ARG A 47 28.77 13.15 -30.18
CA ARG A 47 29.42 14.47 -30.33
C ARG A 47 29.68 15.17 -28.98
N ARG A 48 30.97 15.26 -28.72
CA ARG A 48 31.75 16.01 -27.72
C ARG A 48 31.24 17.41 -27.35
N ARG A 49 31.33 17.74 -26.04
CA ARG A 49 31.54 19.10 -25.47
C ARG A 49 32.92 19.63 -25.91
N PRO A 50 33.21 20.95 -26.03
CA PRO A 50 33.17 21.89 -24.88
C PRO A 50 32.94 23.39 -25.19
N GLY A 51 32.87 24.23 -24.14
CA GLY A 51 33.40 25.61 -24.21
C GLY A 51 32.54 26.72 -23.61
N ARG A 52 32.89 27.15 -22.38
CA ARG A 52 32.52 28.45 -21.79
C ARG A 52 33.04 29.61 -22.67
N ARG A 53 32.29 30.71 -22.77
CA ARG A 53 32.84 32.09 -22.83
C ARG A 53 31.78 33.13 -22.43
N LYS A 54 32.16 33.97 -21.45
CA LYS A 54 31.52 35.24 -21.07
C LYS A 54 31.76 36.30 -22.18
N LEU A 55 30.88 37.30 -22.29
CA LEU A 55 31.12 38.73 -22.63
C LEU A 55 29.74 39.41 -22.70
N ALA A 56 29.35 40.22 -21.72
CA ALA A 56 29.65 41.64 -21.55
C ALA A 56 28.78 42.57 -22.45
N CYS A 57 27.89 43.26 -21.75
CA CYS A 57 27.07 44.40 -22.14
C CYS A 57 27.92 45.57 -22.68
N GLN A 58 27.43 46.24 -23.72
CA GLN A 58 27.67 47.67 -23.93
C GLN A 58 26.61 48.31 -24.84
N SER A 59 25.91 49.26 -24.26
CA SER A 59 24.98 50.24 -24.83
C SER A 59 25.64 51.19 -25.82
N LYS A 60 24.97 51.54 -26.92
CA LYS A 60 25.11 52.84 -27.60
C LYS A 60 23.79 53.29 -28.20
N GLU A 61 23.22 54.33 -27.59
CA GLU A 61 22.18 55.18 -28.12
C GLU A 61 22.67 55.93 -29.37
N LYS A 62 21.79 56.08 -30.36
CA LYS A 62 21.81 57.19 -31.32
C LYS A 62 20.38 57.55 -31.69
N GLY A 63 19.89 58.65 -31.12
CA GLY A 63 18.70 59.34 -31.59
C GLY A 63 18.94 60.00 -32.94
N ARG A 64 17.91 59.98 -33.80
CA ARG A 64 17.73 60.92 -34.90
C ARG A 64 16.25 61.26 -34.99
N ASP A 65 15.96 62.51 -34.66
CA ASP A 65 14.75 63.21 -35.06
C ASP A 65 14.74 63.45 -36.56
N TYR A 66 13.62 63.17 -37.20
CA TYR A 66 13.17 63.87 -38.40
C TYR A 66 11.65 64.03 -38.31
N THR A 67 11.22 65.23 -37.94
CA THR A 67 9.87 65.74 -38.20
C THR A 67 9.70 65.97 -39.69
N ASN A 68 8.62 65.48 -40.31
CA ASN A 68 8.08 66.15 -41.48
C ASN A 68 6.58 65.89 -41.66
N GLY A 69 5.92 66.95 -42.11
CA GLY A 69 4.48 67.13 -42.09
C GLY A 69 3.70 66.10 -42.91
N HIS A 70 2.54 65.73 -42.37
CA HIS A 70 1.44 65.23 -43.16
C HIS A 70 0.28 66.22 -43.10
N GLN A 71 -0.01 66.81 -44.26
CA GLN A 71 -1.29 67.42 -44.59
C GLN A 71 -2.41 66.45 -44.22
N ARG A 72 -3.43 66.92 -43.50
CA ARG A 72 -4.69 66.19 -43.37
C ARG A 72 -5.38 66.17 -44.73
N VAL A 73 -5.26 65.05 -45.44
CA VAL A 73 -6.22 64.66 -46.47
C VAL A 73 -7.36 63.99 -45.72
N SER A 74 -8.53 64.62 -45.66
CA SER A 74 -9.76 63.97 -45.21
C SER A 74 -10.21 63.01 -46.32
N LEU A 75 -9.68 61.79 -46.31
CA LEU A 75 -10.23 60.68 -47.08
C LEU A 75 -11.45 60.17 -46.31
N SER A 76 -12.64 60.43 -46.83
CA SER A 76 -13.84 59.68 -46.44
C SER A 76 -13.63 58.25 -46.93
N MET A 77 -13.41 57.31 -46.02
CA MET A 77 -13.34 55.88 -46.35
C MET A 77 -14.66 55.45 -46.97
N SER A 78 -14.58 54.64 -48.02
CA SER A 78 -15.78 54.01 -48.56
C SER A 78 -16.31 52.96 -47.55
N PRO A 79 -17.63 52.67 -47.53
CA PRO A 79 -18.21 51.74 -46.55
C PRO A 79 -17.52 50.37 -46.52
N ASP A 80 -17.03 49.91 -47.67
CA ASP A 80 -16.32 48.64 -47.82
C ASP A 80 -14.91 48.66 -47.17
N GLU A 81 -14.21 49.80 -47.20
CA GLU A 81 -12.89 49.96 -46.56
C GLU A 81 -12.99 50.08 -45.03
N GLU A 82 -14.09 50.64 -44.51
CA GLU A 82 -14.36 50.65 -43.06
C GLU A 82 -14.68 49.24 -42.55
N GLU A 83 -15.36 48.42 -43.35
CA GLU A 83 -15.69 47.04 -43.00
C GLU A 83 -14.46 46.13 -43.01
N GLU A 84 -13.57 46.25 -44.02
CA GLU A 84 -12.29 45.54 -44.05
C GLU A 84 -11.36 45.96 -42.89
N SER A 85 -11.33 47.26 -42.55
CA SER A 85 -10.53 47.75 -41.41
C SER A 85 -11.07 47.25 -40.06
N ARG A 86 -12.39 47.12 -39.90
CA ARG A 86 -13.01 46.51 -38.71
C ARG A 86 -12.73 45.01 -38.63
N GLN A 87 -12.84 44.29 -39.75
CA GLN A 87 -12.52 42.86 -39.80
C GLN A 87 -11.03 42.62 -39.47
N GLN A 88 -10.12 43.45 -39.98
CA GLN A 88 -8.70 43.37 -39.60
C GLN A 88 -8.49 43.69 -38.12
N GLN A 89 -9.13 44.74 -37.57
CA GLN A 89 -9.03 45.04 -36.13
C GLN A 89 -9.57 43.92 -35.24
N GLU A 90 -10.68 43.27 -35.64
CA GLU A 90 -11.22 42.11 -34.94
C GLU A 90 -10.25 40.92 -35.00
N GLN A 91 -9.66 40.66 -36.17
CA GLN A 91 -8.70 39.57 -36.35
C GLN A 91 -7.41 39.78 -35.55
N TYR A 92 -6.87 41.01 -35.54
CA TYR A 92 -5.72 41.37 -34.70
C TYR A 92 -6.05 41.25 -33.20
N SER A 93 -7.25 41.66 -32.77
CA SER A 93 -7.72 41.52 -31.39
C SER A 93 -7.86 40.06 -30.95
N GLU A 94 -8.34 39.18 -31.85
CA GLU A 94 -8.43 37.74 -31.58
C GLU A 94 -7.06 37.07 -31.43
N GLU A 95 -6.09 37.46 -32.28
CA GLU A 95 -4.71 36.96 -32.20
C GLU A 95 -4.00 37.40 -30.90
N GLU A 96 -4.17 38.66 -30.49
CA GLU A 96 -3.64 39.17 -29.22
C GLU A 96 -4.27 38.44 -28.02
N ALA A 97 -5.59 38.21 -28.05
CA ALA A 97 -6.28 37.45 -27.02
C ALA A 97 -5.81 35.99 -26.96
N GLN A 98 -5.45 35.39 -28.11
CA GLN A 98 -4.92 34.03 -28.17
C GLN A 98 -3.49 33.93 -27.63
N GLN A 99 -2.64 34.92 -27.91
CA GLN A 99 -1.30 35.01 -27.32
C GLN A 99 -1.36 35.20 -25.80
N GLN A 100 -2.25 36.06 -25.30
CA GLN A 100 -2.42 36.24 -23.85
C GLN A 100 -2.88 34.95 -23.16
N ARG A 101 -3.79 34.17 -23.77
CA ARG A 101 -4.21 32.86 -23.25
C ARG A 101 -3.07 31.85 -23.21
N GLN A 102 -2.23 31.80 -24.25
CA GLN A 102 -1.05 30.92 -24.27
C GLN A 102 -0.01 31.31 -23.21
N GLN A 103 0.18 32.61 -23.00
CA GLN A 103 1.13 33.12 -22.00
C GLN A 103 0.67 32.81 -20.58
N GLN A 104 -0.62 32.99 -20.27
CA GLN A 104 -1.21 32.59 -18.99
C GLN A 104 -1.15 31.08 -18.76
N GLN A 105 -1.36 30.26 -19.80
CA GLN A 105 -1.20 28.80 -19.69
C GLN A 105 0.26 28.41 -19.42
N ALA A 106 1.23 29.06 -20.07
CA ALA A 106 2.64 28.80 -19.85
C ALA A 106 3.08 29.18 -18.42
N GLU A 107 2.60 30.32 -17.90
CA GLU A 107 2.84 30.73 -16.52
C GLU A 107 2.21 29.77 -15.51
N GLN A 108 0.97 29.31 -15.74
CA GLN A 108 0.33 28.31 -14.88
C GLN A 108 1.05 26.96 -14.88
N VAL A 109 1.56 26.52 -16.03
CA VAL A 109 2.36 25.29 -16.12
C VAL A 109 3.68 25.45 -15.37
N GLN A 110 4.37 26.60 -15.50
CA GLN A 110 5.58 26.87 -14.74
C GLN A 110 5.36 26.96 -13.23
N GLU A 111 4.25 27.56 -12.79
CA GLU A 111 3.89 27.58 -11.36
C GLU A 111 3.57 26.18 -10.84
N GLN A 112 2.89 25.33 -11.63
CA GLN A 112 2.65 23.94 -11.28
C GLN A 112 3.93 23.10 -11.24
N GLU A 113 4.85 23.30 -12.18
CA GLU A 113 6.16 22.65 -12.20
C GLU A 113 7.01 23.08 -10.99
N GLN A 114 7.02 24.38 -10.65
CA GLN A 114 7.72 24.88 -9.46
C GLN A 114 7.09 24.38 -8.14
N GLN A 115 5.76 24.23 -8.08
CA GLN A 115 5.07 23.62 -6.94
C GLN A 115 5.33 22.12 -6.83
N GLN A 116 5.53 21.41 -7.96
CA GLN A 116 5.95 20.00 -7.98
C GLN A 116 7.42 19.82 -7.59
N GLU A 117 8.32 20.72 -7.98
CA GLU A 117 9.74 20.67 -7.60
C GLU A 117 9.97 20.98 -6.11
N GLN A 118 9.08 21.76 -5.46
CA GLN A 118 9.11 21.98 -4.01
C GLN A 118 8.53 20.82 -3.18
N GLN A 119 8.00 19.78 -3.84
CA GLN A 119 7.59 18.51 -3.22
C GLN A 119 8.64 17.39 -3.42
N GLU A 120 9.93 17.74 -3.51
CA GLU A 120 10.98 16.72 -3.31
C GLU A 120 10.92 16.20 -1.86
N PRO A 121 10.86 14.87 -1.62
CA PRO A 121 10.83 14.35 -0.27
C PRO A 121 12.14 14.70 0.44
N LEU A 122 12.03 15.41 1.57
CA LEU A 122 13.11 15.64 2.52
C LEU A 122 13.95 14.36 2.71
N PRO A 123 15.30 14.45 2.84
CA PRO A 123 16.12 13.27 3.06
C PRO A 123 15.63 12.57 4.33
N ALA A 124 15.10 11.36 4.15
CA ALA A 124 14.46 10.62 5.22
C ALA A 124 15.40 10.48 6.41
N SER A 125 14.91 10.84 7.59
CA SER A 125 15.65 10.63 8.83
C SER A 125 16.02 9.14 8.96
N ARG A 126 17.16 8.80 9.55
CA ARG A 126 17.52 7.38 9.82
C ARG A 126 16.43 6.65 10.62
N GLN A 127 15.59 7.38 11.34
CA GLN A 127 14.44 6.88 12.08
C GLN A 127 13.36 6.24 11.19
N ASP A 128 13.25 6.66 9.94
CA ASP A 128 12.23 6.17 9.00
C ASP A 128 12.77 5.13 8.02
N ARG A 129 13.98 4.62 8.27
CA ARG A 129 14.58 3.50 7.53
C ARG A 129 14.21 2.17 8.18
N ILE A 130 13.98 1.16 7.34
CA ILE A 130 13.46 -0.14 7.76
C ILE A 130 14.55 -1.19 7.60
N GLY A 131 14.84 -1.90 8.68
CA GLY A 131 15.74 -3.05 8.69
C GLY A 131 14.96 -4.34 8.84
N PHE A 132 15.40 -5.41 8.18
CA PHE A 132 14.91 -6.76 8.39
C PHE A 132 16.03 -7.67 8.86
N ILE A 133 15.90 -8.26 10.05
CA ILE A 133 16.75 -9.35 10.48
C ILE A 133 16.09 -10.66 10.09
N GLY A 134 16.77 -11.40 9.22
CA GLY A 134 16.14 -12.41 8.40
C GLY A 134 15.39 -11.78 7.24
N ALA A 135 15.41 -12.44 6.09
CA ALA A 135 14.46 -12.22 5.03
C ALA A 135 14.12 -13.60 4.51
N GLY A 136 13.31 -14.36 5.25
CA GLY A 136 12.72 -15.60 4.73
C GLY A 136 11.59 -15.28 3.74
N GLN A 137 10.69 -16.25 3.52
CA GLN A 137 9.51 -16.02 2.69
C GLN A 137 8.68 -14.82 3.18
N MET A 138 8.41 -14.73 4.49
CA MET A 138 7.61 -13.63 5.04
C MET A 138 8.34 -12.28 5.04
N GLY A 139 9.63 -12.26 5.39
CA GLY A 139 10.41 -11.02 5.37
C GLY A 139 10.50 -10.43 3.97
N GLU A 140 10.78 -11.26 2.95
CA GLU A 140 10.71 -10.83 1.55
C GLU A 140 9.31 -10.40 1.14
N ALA A 141 8.27 -11.12 1.58
CA ALA A 141 6.90 -10.79 1.24
C ALA A 141 6.49 -9.40 1.74
N LEU A 142 6.94 -9.00 2.93
CA LEU A 142 6.76 -7.65 3.46
C LEU A 142 7.61 -6.62 2.73
N ILE A 143 8.89 -6.91 2.47
CA ILE A 143 9.77 -6.01 1.71
C ILE A 143 9.14 -5.70 0.34
N CYS A 144 8.79 -6.74 -0.41
CA CYS A 144 8.13 -6.59 -1.71
C CYS A 144 6.79 -5.87 -1.58
N GLY A 145 6.00 -6.16 -0.54
CA GLY A 145 4.74 -5.48 -0.27
C GLY A 145 4.92 -3.97 -0.05
N PHE A 146 5.89 -3.57 0.77
CA PHE A 146 6.19 -2.16 1.05
C PHE A 146 6.70 -1.42 -0.19
N LEU A 147 7.55 -2.07 -0.99
CA LEU A 147 8.05 -1.53 -2.25
C LEU A 147 6.92 -1.38 -3.28
N ASN A 148 6.07 -2.40 -3.45
CA ASN A 148 4.96 -2.38 -4.39
C ASN A 148 3.90 -1.33 -4.02
N ALA A 149 3.70 -1.09 -2.72
CA ALA A 149 2.79 -0.07 -2.21
C ALA A 149 3.38 1.36 -2.28
N GLY A 150 4.65 1.50 -2.66
CA GLY A 150 5.32 2.81 -2.71
C GLY A 150 5.59 3.44 -1.34
N MET A 151 5.51 2.66 -0.25
CA MET A 151 5.73 3.16 1.12
C MET A 151 7.19 3.54 1.38
N CYS A 152 8.11 2.88 0.68
CA CYS A 152 9.52 3.17 0.76
C CYS A 152 10.24 2.77 -0.53
N THR A 153 11.40 3.35 -0.76
CA THR A 153 12.31 2.99 -1.85
C THR A 153 13.33 1.95 -1.38
N PRO A 154 13.92 1.14 -2.30
CA PRO A 154 14.87 0.10 -1.91
C PRO A 154 16.06 0.57 -1.08
N ASP A 155 16.55 1.80 -1.33
CA ASP A 155 17.67 2.41 -0.58
C ASP A 155 17.33 2.74 0.88
N ARG A 156 16.05 2.70 1.25
CA ARG A 156 15.58 2.89 2.63
C ARG A 156 15.39 1.56 3.38
N ILE A 157 15.65 0.43 2.73
CA ILE A 157 15.55 -0.90 3.30
C ILE A 157 16.95 -1.50 3.45
N SER A 158 17.23 -2.04 4.63
CA SER A 158 18.40 -2.86 4.90
C SER A 158 18.00 -4.24 5.37
N VAL A 159 18.79 -5.27 5.05
CA VAL A 159 18.48 -6.65 5.40
C VAL A 159 19.74 -7.34 5.93
N SER A 160 19.63 -8.10 7.01
CA SER A 160 20.66 -9.02 7.49
C SER A 160 20.22 -10.45 7.23
N VAL A 161 21.01 -11.20 6.45
CA VAL A 161 20.74 -12.60 6.09
C VAL A 161 22.01 -13.44 6.15
N ARG A 162 21.85 -14.69 6.59
CA ARG A 162 22.98 -15.64 6.71
C ARG A 162 23.35 -16.35 5.41
N SER A 163 22.41 -16.50 4.47
CA SER A 163 22.59 -17.36 3.29
C SER A 163 22.83 -16.53 2.04
N GLU A 164 23.84 -16.95 1.27
CA GLU A 164 24.23 -16.30 0.02
C GLU A 164 23.07 -16.18 -0.98
N GLU A 165 22.27 -17.24 -1.12
CA GLU A 165 21.06 -17.23 -1.96
C GLU A 165 20.10 -16.08 -1.59
N ARG A 166 19.89 -15.86 -0.29
CA ARG A 166 19.01 -14.79 0.19
C ARG A 166 19.67 -13.43 0.04
N SER A 167 20.98 -13.34 0.22
CA SER A 167 21.75 -12.12 -0.03
C SER A 167 21.61 -11.66 -1.49
N GLN A 168 21.79 -12.57 -2.45
CA GLN A 168 21.63 -12.30 -3.87
C GLN A 168 20.19 -11.92 -4.22
N ARG A 169 19.21 -12.64 -3.66
CA ARG A 169 17.79 -12.33 -3.86
C ARG A 169 17.44 -10.93 -3.36
N MET A 170 17.86 -10.54 -2.15
CA MET A 170 17.59 -9.21 -1.60
C MET A 170 18.36 -8.14 -2.39
N SER A 171 19.63 -8.37 -2.72
CA SER A 171 20.41 -7.45 -3.55
C SER A 171 19.75 -7.20 -4.91
N SER A 172 19.09 -8.22 -5.51
CA SER A 172 18.37 -8.05 -6.77
C SER A 172 17.15 -7.12 -6.69
N LEU A 173 16.63 -6.86 -5.48
CA LEU A 173 15.59 -5.86 -5.21
C LEU A 173 16.16 -4.45 -4.99
N GLY A 174 17.49 -4.28 -4.98
CA GLY A 174 18.17 -3.01 -4.74
C GLY A 174 18.25 -2.60 -3.27
N VAL A 175 17.95 -3.49 -2.33
CA VAL A 175 18.05 -3.22 -0.89
C VAL A 175 19.48 -3.45 -0.39
N GLN A 176 19.87 -2.74 0.67
CA GLN A 176 21.18 -2.93 1.29
C GLN A 176 21.23 -4.26 2.05
N VAL A 177 22.27 -5.06 1.84
CA VAL A 177 22.42 -6.38 2.48
C VAL A 177 23.64 -6.42 3.38
N PHE A 178 23.44 -6.94 4.59
CA PHE A 178 24.45 -7.23 5.60
C PHE A 178 24.53 -8.74 5.86
N GLY A 179 25.63 -9.16 6.49
CA GLY A 179 25.88 -10.57 6.82
C GLY A 179 24.95 -11.16 7.88
N ASP A 180 25.30 -12.34 8.39
CA ASP A 180 24.55 -13.01 9.47
C ASP A 180 24.44 -12.09 10.69
N ALA A 181 23.23 -11.95 11.22
CA ALA A 181 22.93 -11.13 12.39
C ALA A 181 23.81 -11.49 13.60
N THR A 182 24.12 -12.78 13.77
CA THR A 182 24.95 -13.29 14.88
C THR A 182 26.46 -13.10 14.66
N LEU A 183 26.87 -12.67 13.46
CA LEU A 183 28.27 -12.46 13.07
C LEU A 183 28.49 -11.00 12.63
N GLY A 184 27.96 -10.04 13.40
CA GLY A 184 28.13 -8.60 13.17
C GLY A 184 27.05 -7.93 12.31
N GLY A 185 26.25 -8.70 11.56
CA GLY A 185 25.19 -8.13 10.72
C GLY A 185 24.09 -7.40 11.49
N ALA A 186 23.86 -7.74 12.77
CA ALA A 186 22.91 -7.05 13.63
C ALA A 186 23.39 -5.63 13.99
N GLU A 187 24.69 -5.46 14.25
CA GLU A 187 25.31 -4.16 14.52
C GLU A 187 25.20 -3.24 13.31
N GLU A 188 25.63 -3.72 12.14
CA GLU A 188 25.60 -2.96 10.89
C GLU A 188 24.17 -2.52 10.54
N LEU A 189 23.20 -3.43 10.69
CA LEU A 189 21.80 -3.15 10.44
C LEU A 189 21.24 -2.13 11.43
N ALA A 190 21.44 -2.31 12.74
CA ALA A 190 20.95 -1.39 13.76
C ALA A 190 21.54 0.02 13.60
N ALA A 191 22.80 0.14 13.16
CA ALA A 191 23.42 1.43 12.87
C ALA A 191 22.75 2.17 11.69
N ALA A 192 22.18 1.43 10.73
CA ALA A 192 21.64 1.98 9.48
C ALA A 192 20.15 2.36 9.54
N VAL A 193 19.39 1.86 10.51
CA VAL A 193 17.91 1.90 10.50
C VAL A 193 17.29 2.39 11.82
N GLY A 194 15.98 2.68 11.77
CA GLY A 194 15.18 3.07 12.93
C GLY A 194 14.09 2.07 13.29
N ILE A 195 13.55 1.34 12.31
CA ILE A 195 12.54 0.29 12.53
C ILE A 195 13.18 -1.05 12.18
N ILE A 196 13.19 -2.02 13.10
CA ILE A 196 13.82 -3.33 12.90
C ILE A 196 12.76 -4.43 12.96
N PHE A 197 12.52 -5.06 11.81
CA PHE A 197 11.68 -6.25 11.70
C PHE A 197 12.47 -7.52 12.05
N LEU A 198 12.02 -8.24 13.07
CA LEU A 198 12.51 -9.58 13.41
C LEU A 198 11.69 -10.61 12.61
N SER A 199 12.26 -11.09 11.51
CA SER A 199 11.60 -12.03 10.58
C SER A 199 12.31 -13.38 10.45
N VAL A 200 13.06 -13.75 11.49
CA VAL A 200 13.64 -15.09 11.66
C VAL A 200 12.61 -16.07 12.24
N LYS A 201 12.86 -17.37 12.06
CA LYS A 201 12.02 -18.39 12.70
C LYS A 201 12.16 -18.32 14.23
N PRO A 202 11.11 -18.63 15.01
CA PRO A 202 11.13 -18.52 16.48
C PRO A 202 12.33 -19.20 17.14
N GLN A 203 12.74 -20.39 16.66
CA GLN A 203 13.88 -21.12 17.23
C GLN A 203 15.26 -20.44 17.11
N TYR A 204 15.38 -19.38 16.31
CA TYR A 204 16.62 -18.61 16.15
C TYR A 204 16.55 -17.26 16.83
N LEU A 205 15.39 -16.89 17.38
CA LEU A 205 15.12 -15.53 17.82
C LEU A 205 15.97 -15.14 19.03
N ASP A 206 16.16 -16.04 20.00
CA ASP A 206 16.96 -15.77 21.19
C ASP A 206 18.39 -15.36 20.84
N ARG A 207 19.06 -16.11 19.95
CA ARG A 207 20.43 -15.80 19.50
C ARG A 207 20.50 -14.49 18.73
N VAL A 208 19.48 -14.18 17.95
CA VAL A 208 19.38 -12.91 17.21
C VAL A 208 19.18 -11.75 18.17
N LEU A 209 18.32 -11.90 19.17
CA LEU A 209 18.08 -10.88 20.19
C LEU A 209 19.32 -10.64 21.03
N GLU A 210 20.05 -11.69 21.42
CA GLU A 210 21.32 -11.58 22.14
C GLU A 210 22.35 -10.77 21.36
N ALA A 211 22.50 -11.04 20.06
CA ALA A 211 23.40 -10.30 19.18
C ALA A 211 22.93 -8.85 18.93
N LEU A 212 21.61 -8.62 18.85
CA LEU A 212 21.03 -7.31 18.56
C LEU A 212 21.01 -6.39 19.79
N LYS A 213 20.78 -6.93 20.99
CA LYS A 213 20.55 -6.20 22.25
C LYS A 213 21.55 -5.07 22.51
N PRO A 214 22.88 -5.24 22.34
CA PRO A 214 23.86 -4.18 22.62
C PRO A 214 23.75 -2.95 21.70
N HIS A 215 23.07 -3.09 20.56
CA HIS A 215 22.98 -2.06 19.52
C HIS A 215 21.62 -1.36 19.51
N VAL A 216 20.66 -1.87 20.31
CA VAL A 216 19.33 -1.28 20.45
C VAL A 216 19.38 -0.12 21.44
N THR A 217 18.74 0.97 21.05
CA THR A 217 18.61 2.23 21.81
C THR A 217 17.19 2.75 21.65
N GLU A 218 16.84 3.81 22.39
CA GLU A 218 15.51 4.45 22.33
C GLU A 218 15.08 4.87 20.91
N ARG A 219 16.04 5.13 20.01
CA ARG A 219 15.77 5.42 18.59
C ARG A 219 15.01 4.30 17.90
N HIS A 220 15.21 3.05 18.31
CA HIS A 220 14.75 1.88 17.58
C HIS A 220 13.33 1.49 17.96
N LEU A 221 12.55 1.12 16.96
CA LEU A 221 11.29 0.42 17.10
C LEU A 221 11.47 -1.03 16.63
N ILE A 222 11.27 -1.99 17.52
CA ILE A 222 11.39 -3.41 17.19
C ILE A 222 10.02 -3.95 16.79
N VAL A 223 9.93 -4.54 15.60
CA VAL A 223 8.71 -5.15 15.07
C VAL A 223 8.92 -6.65 14.91
N SER A 224 8.28 -7.48 15.73
CA SER A 224 8.43 -8.94 15.61
C SER A 224 7.31 -9.53 14.77
N ILE A 225 7.67 -10.37 13.79
CA ILE A 225 6.71 -11.21 13.04
C ILE A 225 6.85 -12.70 13.34
N ALA A 226 7.56 -13.04 14.42
CA ALA A 226 7.77 -14.42 14.83
C ALA A 226 6.47 -15.02 15.41
N ALA A 227 6.00 -16.12 14.82
CA ALA A 227 4.82 -16.84 15.29
C ALA A 227 5.05 -17.41 16.71
N GLY A 228 4.02 -17.37 17.56
CA GLY A 228 4.04 -17.90 18.93
C GLY A 228 4.83 -17.08 19.97
N VAL A 229 5.73 -16.17 19.57
CA VAL A 229 6.58 -15.45 20.53
C VAL A 229 5.83 -14.29 21.21
N ARG A 230 5.72 -14.33 22.54
CA ARG A 230 5.06 -13.28 23.34
C ARG A 230 5.92 -12.01 23.47
N ILE A 231 5.27 -10.85 23.58
CA ILE A 231 5.90 -9.54 23.83
C ILE A 231 6.82 -9.62 25.06
N ALA A 232 6.35 -10.20 26.16
CA ALA A 232 7.14 -10.33 27.38
C ALA A 232 8.49 -11.04 27.14
N SER A 233 8.51 -12.05 26.25
CA SER A 233 9.75 -12.75 25.88
C SER A 233 10.67 -11.88 25.03
N LEU A 234 10.12 -11.04 24.16
CA LEU A 234 10.89 -10.09 23.34
C LEU A 234 11.53 -9.02 24.23
N GLU A 235 10.72 -8.38 25.08
CA GLU A 235 11.15 -7.30 25.98
C GLU A 235 12.20 -7.78 26.99
N ALA A 236 12.05 -8.99 27.55
CA ALA A 236 13.04 -9.57 28.46
C ALA A 236 14.43 -9.76 27.83
N ASN A 237 14.49 -9.93 26.51
CA ASN A 237 15.72 -10.14 25.76
C ASN A 237 16.25 -8.85 25.10
N LEU A 238 15.59 -7.71 25.30
CA LEU A 238 16.01 -6.41 24.81
C LEU A 238 16.45 -5.50 25.96
N PRO A 239 17.01 -4.30 25.69
CA PRO A 239 17.25 -3.31 26.73
C PRO A 239 15.95 -2.89 27.42
N GLU A 240 16.04 -2.49 28.68
CA GLU A 240 14.90 -1.92 29.41
C GLU A 240 14.34 -0.70 28.66
N GLY A 241 13.01 -0.57 28.62
CA GLY A 241 12.34 0.49 27.86
C GLY A 241 12.27 0.25 26.34
N ALA A 242 12.71 -0.91 25.84
CA ALA A 242 12.61 -1.21 24.40
C ALA A 242 11.17 -1.13 23.89
N ARG A 243 11.01 -0.44 22.75
CA ARG A 243 9.73 -0.26 22.07
C ARG A 243 9.49 -1.43 21.13
N VAL A 244 8.49 -2.24 21.42
CA VAL A 244 8.20 -3.49 20.71
C VAL A 244 6.77 -3.46 20.17
N ILE A 245 6.58 -3.85 18.91
CA ILE A 245 5.27 -4.17 18.34
C ILE A 245 5.34 -5.58 17.77
N ARG A 246 4.37 -6.42 18.13
CA ARG A 246 4.22 -7.76 17.56
C ARG A 246 3.18 -7.69 16.44
N VAL A 247 3.53 -8.22 15.28
CA VAL A 247 2.67 -8.27 14.09
C VAL A 247 2.55 -9.72 13.64
N MET A 248 1.34 -10.15 13.28
CA MET A 248 1.11 -11.41 12.61
C MET A 248 0.57 -11.14 11.20
N PRO A 249 1.46 -11.05 10.19
CA PRO A 249 1.06 -10.90 8.79
C PRO A 249 0.77 -12.26 8.16
N ASN A 250 0.44 -12.26 6.87
CA ASN A 250 0.33 -13.47 6.06
C ASN A 250 0.83 -13.24 4.62
N THR A 251 1.03 -14.33 3.87
CA THR A 251 1.68 -14.31 2.54
C THR A 251 0.97 -13.50 1.45
N PRO A 252 -0.37 -13.31 1.46
CA PRO A 252 -1.04 -12.40 0.53
C PRO A 252 -0.55 -10.94 0.54
N CYS A 253 0.32 -10.53 1.47
CA CYS A 253 0.98 -9.22 1.42
C CYS A 253 1.76 -8.97 0.13
N LEU A 254 2.24 -10.02 -0.55
CA LEU A 254 2.93 -9.93 -1.86
C LEU A 254 2.10 -9.24 -2.95
N ILE A 255 0.77 -9.32 -2.83
CA ILE A 255 -0.19 -8.76 -3.78
C ILE A 255 -1.06 -7.68 -3.13
N GLY A 256 -0.65 -7.13 -1.98
CA GLY A 256 -1.41 -6.08 -1.29
C GLY A 256 -2.75 -6.55 -0.71
N GLN A 257 -2.90 -7.84 -0.39
CA GLN A 257 -4.14 -8.43 0.14
C GLN A 257 -3.89 -9.17 1.47
N ALA A 258 -2.92 -8.71 2.26
CA ALA A 258 -2.64 -9.25 3.58
C ALA A 258 -3.84 -9.16 4.51
N ALA A 259 -3.90 -10.05 5.49
CA ALA A 259 -4.72 -9.91 6.68
C ALA A 259 -3.78 -10.00 7.90
N SER A 260 -3.40 -8.83 8.41
CA SER A 260 -2.45 -8.66 9.49
C SER A 260 -3.15 -8.30 10.79
N ALA A 261 -2.67 -8.83 11.91
CA ALA A 261 -3.01 -8.30 13.23
C ALA A 261 -1.76 -7.75 13.91
N TYR A 262 -1.91 -6.76 14.78
CA TYR A 262 -0.79 -6.23 15.55
C TYR A 262 -1.19 -5.87 16.98
N VAL A 263 -0.19 -5.89 17.87
CA VAL A 263 -0.32 -5.56 19.27
C VAL A 263 0.93 -4.81 19.75
N LEU A 264 0.71 -3.79 20.58
CA LEU A 264 1.76 -2.95 21.14
C LEU A 264 2.35 -3.62 22.39
N GLY A 265 3.68 -3.51 22.52
CA GLY A 265 4.37 -3.79 23.77
C GLY A 265 4.21 -2.67 24.80
N ASN A 266 4.80 -2.89 25.97
CA ASN A 266 4.58 -2.04 27.14
C ASN A 266 5.13 -0.61 26.95
N ASN A 267 6.20 -0.47 26.17
CA ASN A 267 6.86 0.83 25.93
C ASN A 267 6.58 1.40 24.53
N ALA A 268 5.79 0.71 23.70
CA ALA A 268 5.45 1.22 22.37
C ALA A 268 4.45 2.39 22.46
N THR A 269 4.70 3.45 21.72
CA THR A 269 3.88 4.67 21.75
C THR A 269 2.75 4.63 20.72
N GLY A 270 1.80 5.59 20.82
CA GLY A 270 0.77 5.78 19.79
C GLY A 270 1.37 6.10 18.41
N GLU A 271 2.45 6.88 18.36
CA GLU A 271 3.17 7.20 17.12
C GLU A 271 3.81 5.95 16.51
N ASP A 272 4.35 5.04 17.34
CA ASP A 272 4.89 3.77 16.87
C ASP A 272 3.79 2.88 16.28
N ALA A 273 2.59 2.89 16.88
CA ALA A 273 1.44 2.18 16.36
C ALA A 273 0.98 2.72 15.01
N GLU A 274 0.92 4.05 14.85
CA GLU A 274 0.58 4.69 13.59
C GLU A 274 1.58 4.33 12.48
N LYS A 275 2.88 4.37 12.78
CA LYS A 275 3.94 3.98 11.84
C LYS A 275 3.82 2.54 11.40
N VAL A 276 3.70 1.61 12.36
CA VAL A 276 3.57 0.18 12.02
C VAL A 276 2.27 -0.09 11.29
N PHE A 277 1.15 0.50 11.74
CA PHE A 277 -0.15 0.40 11.08
C PHE A 277 -0.04 0.82 9.62
N ALA A 278 0.50 2.01 9.33
CA ALA A 278 0.66 2.52 7.97
C ALA A 278 1.49 1.58 7.08
N LEU A 279 2.58 1.00 7.62
CA LEU A 279 3.39 0.02 6.89
C LEU A 279 2.61 -1.26 6.58
N ILE A 280 1.97 -1.87 7.58
CA ILE A 280 1.33 -3.17 7.38
C ILE A 280 -0.01 -3.05 6.65
N SER A 281 -0.71 -1.91 6.77
CA SER A 281 -1.95 -1.62 6.04
C SER A 281 -1.69 -1.28 4.57
N SER A 282 -0.47 -0.88 4.20
CA SER A 282 -0.11 -0.70 2.79
C SER A 282 -0.11 -2.03 2.02
N CYS A 283 0.01 -3.15 2.74
CA CYS A 283 0.05 -4.49 2.20
C CYS A 283 -1.29 -5.22 2.26
N GLY A 284 -2.36 -4.60 2.79
CA GLY A 284 -3.67 -5.21 2.95
C GLY A 284 -4.41 -4.71 4.18
N LEU A 285 -5.27 -5.55 4.77
CA LEU A 285 -5.99 -5.23 5.99
C LEU A 285 -5.08 -5.39 7.22
N ALA A 286 -5.17 -4.44 8.15
CA ALA A 286 -4.51 -4.50 9.44
C ALA A 286 -5.50 -4.22 10.57
N VAL A 287 -5.47 -5.03 11.63
CA VAL A 287 -6.34 -4.86 12.80
C VAL A 287 -5.52 -4.86 14.09
N ASN A 288 -5.84 -3.94 15.00
CA ASN A 288 -5.30 -3.97 16.35
C ASN A 288 -6.06 -5.00 17.19
N VAL A 289 -5.33 -5.84 17.92
CA VAL A 289 -5.91 -6.89 18.76
C VAL A 289 -5.20 -6.98 20.11
N GLU A 290 -5.84 -7.60 21.08
CA GLU A 290 -5.18 -8.00 22.32
C GLU A 290 -4.21 -9.16 22.06
N GLU A 291 -3.08 -9.21 22.78
CA GLU A 291 -2.06 -10.24 22.54
C GLU A 291 -2.60 -11.68 22.69
N ARG A 292 -3.52 -11.91 23.63
CA ARG A 292 -4.16 -13.23 23.83
C ARG A 292 -4.89 -13.76 22.59
N MET A 293 -5.19 -12.89 21.62
CA MET A 293 -5.87 -13.27 20.38
C MET A 293 -4.88 -13.71 19.28
N MET A 294 -3.57 -13.47 19.44
CA MET A 294 -2.58 -13.65 18.38
C MET A 294 -2.41 -15.10 17.92
N ASP A 295 -2.60 -16.08 18.81
CA ASP A 295 -2.58 -17.50 18.43
C ASP A 295 -3.82 -17.87 17.61
N ALA A 296 -4.98 -17.32 17.96
CA ALA A 296 -6.20 -17.47 17.15
C ALA A 296 -6.07 -16.79 15.78
N VAL A 297 -5.45 -15.60 15.71
CA VAL A 297 -5.10 -14.93 14.45
C VAL A 297 -4.18 -15.82 13.61
N THR A 298 -3.16 -16.43 14.22
CA THR A 298 -2.23 -17.34 13.54
C THR A 298 -2.94 -18.55 12.96
N GLY A 299 -3.86 -19.15 13.73
CA GLY A 299 -4.68 -20.26 13.27
C GLY A 299 -5.69 -19.88 12.17
N LEU A 300 -6.14 -18.63 12.13
CA LEU A 300 -7.09 -18.14 11.14
C LEU A 300 -6.40 -17.51 9.92
N SER A 301 -5.84 -16.31 10.04
CA SER A 301 -5.31 -15.54 8.91
C SER A 301 -3.86 -15.90 8.54
N GLY A 302 -3.06 -16.34 9.53
CA GLY A 302 -1.68 -16.79 9.28
C GLY A 302 -1.64 -18.09 8.49
N SER A 303 -2.39 -19.09 8.95
CA SER A 303 -2.47 -20.44 8.34
C SER A 303 -3.55 -20.56 7.26
N GLY A 304 -4.55 -19.67 7.30
CA GLY A 304 -5.71 -19.63 6.40
C GLY A 304 -5.42 -19.74 4.91
N PRO A 305 -4.42 -19.05 4.35
CA PRO A 305 -4.10 -19.15 2.93
C PRO A 305 -3.89 -20.59 2.46
N ALA A 306 -3.26 -21.45 3.27
CA ALA A 306 -3.07 -22.86 2.93
C ALA A 306 -4.39 -23.63 2.86
N TYR A 307 -5.35 -23.34 3.75
CA TYR A 307 -6.67 -23.97 3.73
C TYR A 307 -7.44 -23.56 2.47
N VAL A 308 -7.31 -22.29 2.09
CA VAL A 308 -7.95 -21.74 0.89
C VAL A 308 -7.35 -22.33 -0.39
N PHE A 309 -6.03 -22.52 -0.45
CA PHE A 309 -5.39 -23.18 -1.60
C PHE A 309 -5.87 -24.62 -1.77
N LEU A 310 -5.97 -25.38 -0.68
CA LEU A 310 -6.52 -26.74 -0.71
C LEU A 310 -7.98 -26.76 -1.18
N PHE A 311 -8.80 -25.82 -0.69
CA PHE A 311 -10.20 -25.70 -1.13
C PHE A 311 -10.32 -25.33 -2.62
N LEU A 312 -9.48 -24.43 -3.11
CA LEU A 312 -9.43 -24.03 -4.51
C LEU A 312 -9.03 -25.20 -5.41
N GLU A 313 -8.01 -25.97 -5.01
CA GLU A 313 -7.59 -27.19 -5.70
C GLU A 313 -8.74 -28.21 -5.78
N ALA A 314 -9.43 -28.45 -4.67
CA ALA A 314 -10.58 -29.35 -4.63
C ALA A 314 -11.76 -28.87 -5.51
N LEU A 315 -12.04 -27.57 -5.57
CA LEU A 315 -13.03 -27.00 -6.48
C LEU A 315 -12.64 -27.22 -7.95
N ALA A 316 -11.36 -27.01 -8.28
CA ALA A 316 -10.86 -27.22 -9.63
C ALA A 316 -10.93 -28.70 -10.03
N ASP A 317 -10.61 -29.63 -9.12
CA ASP A 317 -10.76 -31.07 -9.32
C ASP A 317 -12.22 -31.46 -9.56
N GLY A 318 -13.15 -30.95 -8.75
CA GLY A 318 -14.58 -31.18 -8.93
C GLY A 318 -15.09 -30.65 -10.28
N ALA A 319 -14.62 -29.48 -10.70
CA ALA A 319 -14.93 -28.91 -12.01
C ALA A 319 -14.39 -29.76 -13.17
N VAL A 320 -13.20 -30.34 -13.04
CA VAL A 320 -12.65 -31.28 -14.03
C VAL A 320 -13.46 -32.56 -14.10
N ALA A 321 -13.84 -33.11 -12.94
CA ALA A 321 -14.73 -34.28 -12.88
C ALA A 321 -16.10 -34.01 -13.52
N ALA A 322 -16.57 -32.77 -13.47
CA ALA A 322 -17.78 -32.30 -14.15
C ALA A 322 -17.58 -31.95 -15.64
N GLY A 323 -16.37 -32.11 -16.19
CA GLY A 323 -16.07 -31.99 -17.62
C GLY A 323 -15.36 -30.70 -18.05
N LEU A 324 -14.92 -29.84 -17.13
CA LEU A 324 -14.13 -28.65 -17.49
C LEU A 324 -12.64 -28.99 -17.76
N PRO A 325 -12.00 -28.32 -18.73
CA PRO A 325 -10.54 -28.36 -18.84
C PRO A 325 -9.86 -27.78 -17.59
N ARG A 326 -8.76 -28.41 -17.15
CA ARG A 326 -8.01 -28.03 -15.93
C ARG A 326 -7.68 -26.54 -15.85
N GLU A 327 -7.17 -25.96 -16.93
CA GLU A 327 -6.78 -24.54 -16.97
C GLU A 327 -7.97 -23.62 -16.65
N LYS A 328 -9.14 -23.88 -17.25
CA LYS A 328 -10.35 -23.11 -17.00
C LYS A 328 -10.88 -23.34 -15.58
N ALA A 329 -10.84 -24.58 -15.11
CA ALA A 329 -11.27 -24.93 -13.75
C ALA A 329 -10.48 -24.17 -12.68
N MET A 330 -9.16 -24.08 -12.82
CA MET A 330 -8.29 -23.34 -11.89
C MET A 330 -8.64 -21.85 -11.83
N VAL A 331 -8.79 -21.20 -12.98
CA VAL A 331 -9.10 -19.76 -13.05
C VAL A 331 -10.48 -19.47 -12.46
N LEU A 332 -11.49 -20.28 -12.81
CA LEU A 332 -12.85 -20.13 -12.30
C LEU A 332 -12.92 -20.37 -10.78
N ALA A 333 -12.24 -21.39 -10.26
CA ALA A 333 -12.16 -21.66 -8.83
C ALA A 333 -11.53 -20.49 -8.06
N ALA A 334 -10.36 -20.01 -8.53
CA ALA A 334 -9.67 -18.87 -7.92
C ALA A 334 -10.53 -17.61 -7.87
N GLN A 335 -11.14 -17.25 -9.01
CA GLN A 335 -11.99 -16.05 -9.11
C GLN A 335 -13.27 -16.18 -8.27
N THR A 336 -13.85 -17.39 -8.17
CA THR A 336 -15.04 -17.66 -7.34
C THR A 336 -14.74 -17.41 -5.88
N VAL A 337 -13.63 -17.96 -5.37
CA VAL A 337 -13.21 -17.76 -3.97
C VAL A 337 -12.91 -16.28 -3.70
N ALA A 338 -12.14 -15.63 -4.58
CA ALA A 338 -11.78 -14.22 -4.42
C ALA A 338 -13.01 -13.30 -4.42
N GLY A 339 -13.95 -13.53 -5.35
CA GLY A 339 -15.19 -12.76 -5.45
C GLY A 339 -16.08 -12.94 -4.22
N ALA A 340 -16.27 -14.18 -3.75
CA ALA A 340 -17.08 -14.46 -2.57
C ALA A 340 -16.50 -13.80 -1.30
N ALA A 341 -15.18 -13.85 -1.11
CA ALA A 341 -14.52 -13.17 0.00
C ALA A 341 -14.67 -11.65 -0.09
N ARG A 342 -14.48 -11.07 -1.29
CA ARG A 342 -14.66 -9.63 -1.53
C ARG A 342 -16.09 -9.17 -1.25
N MET A 343 -17.10 -9.95 -1.61
CA MET A 343 -18.50 -9.63 -1.29
C MET A 343 -18.73 -9.51 0.23
N VAL A 344 -18.03 -10.29 1.06
CA VAL A 344 -18.12 -10.13 2.53
C VAL A 344 -17.47 -8.82 2.98
N LEU A 345 -16.30 -8.48 2.41
CA LEU A 345 -15.51 -7.31 2.78
C LEU A 345 -16.10 -5.98 2.31
N GLU A 346 -16.74 -5.95 1.14
CA GLU A 346 -17.28 -4.72 0.54
C GLU A 346 -18.66 -4.31 1.09
N SER A 347 -19.32 -5.16 1.90
CA SER A 347 -20.76 -5.04 2.10
C SER A 347 -21.19 -4.47 3.46
N SER A 348 -21.44 -3.16 3.50
CA SER A 348 -22.71 -2.53 3.94
C SER A 348 -22.58 -0.99 3.86
N SER A 349 -23.69 -0.28 3.70
CA SER A 349 -23.70 1.20 3.67
C SER A 349 -23.34 1.85 5.02
N ASP A 350 -23.30 1.08 6.10
CA ASP A 350 -23.02 1.53 7.47
C ASP A 350 -21.65 1.07 7.99
N GLY A 351 -20.81 0.48 7.14
CA GLY A 351 -19.45 0.04 7.49
C GLY A 351 -19.37 -1.29 8.26
N THR A 352 -20.49 -2.01 8.41
CA THR A 352 -20.53 -3.37 8.96
C THR A 352 -20.20 -4.44 7.91
N LEU A 353 -19.77 -5.62 8.33
CA LEU A 353 -19.60 -6.76 7.41
C LEU A 353 -20.94 -7.48 7.21
N THR A 354 -21.28 -7.82 5.97
CA THR A 354 -22.47 -8.64 5.72
C THR A 354 -22.23 -10.07 6.16
N HIS A 355 -23.15 -10.59 6.98
CA HIS A 355 -23.06 -11.96 7.48
C HIS A 355 -23.05 -12.98 6.33
N PRO A 356 -22.08 -13.92 6.27
CA PRO A 356 -21.94 -14.86 5.15
C PRO A 356 -23.18 -15.73 4.87
N ALA A 357 -23.98 -16.04 5.89
CA ALA A 357 -25.23 -16.79 5.70
C ALA A 357 -26.23 -16.04 4.79
N LEU A 358 -26.30 -14.71 4.89
CA LEU A 358 -27.18 -13.91 4.03
C LEU A 358 -26.73 -13.93 2.57
N LEU A 359 -25.42 -13.83 2.33
CA LEU A 359 -24.86 -13.93 0.99
C LEU A 359 -25.08 -15.34 0.40
N LYS A 360 -24.89 -16.38 1.22
CA LYS A 360 -25.18 -17.77 0.86
C LYS A 360 -26.65 -17.95 0.49
N ASP A 361 -27.59 -17.43 1.27
CA ASP A 361 -29.03 -17.55 0.98
C ASP A 361 -29.40 -16.81 -0.32
N ARG A 362 -28.80 -15.64 -0.61
CA ARG A 362 -29.04 -14.88 -1.85
C ARG A 362 -28.64 -15.63 -3.13
N VAL A 363 -27.68 -16.55 -3.06
CA VAL A 363 -27.23 -17.36 -4.21
C VAL A 363 -27.85 -18.76 -4.24
N THR A 364 -28.79 -19.04 -3.33
CA THR A 364 -29.41 -20.35 -3.15
C THR A 364 -30.86 -20.32 -3.63
N SER A 365 -31.09 -20.60 -4.91
CA SER A 365 -32.44 -20.72 -5.47
C SER A 365 -33.13 -22.03 -5.03
N PRO A 366 -34.47 -22.03 -4.87
CA PRO A 366 -35.22 -23.25 -4.56
C PRO A 366 -34.97 -24.36 -5.59
N ALA A 367 -34.63 -25.56 -5.11
CA ALA A 367 -34.27 -26.73 -5.93
C ALA A 367 -33.14 -26.48 -6.95
N GLY A 368 -32.33 -25.43 -6.75
CA GLY A 368 -31.22 -25.08 -7.63
C GLY A 368 -29.96 -25.92 -7.41
N THR A 369 -28.97 -25.71 -8.27
CA THR A 369 -27.66 -26.37 -8.18
C THR A 369 -26.91 -26.03 -6.90
N THR A 370 -27.01 -24.77 -6.43
CA THR A 370 -26.35 -24.31 -5.20
C THR A 370 -26.82 -25.08 -3.97
N ILE A 371 -28.14 -25.28 -3.79
CA ILE A 371 -28.64 -25.99 -2.60
C ILE A 371 -28.25 -27.48 -2.62
N ALA A 372 -28.20 -28.10 -3.80
CA ALA A 372 -27.72 -29.48 -3.94
C ALA A 372 -26.25 -29.61 -3.53
N GLY A 373 -25.38 -28.69 -3.99
CA GLY A 373 -23.97 -28.66 -3.57
C GLY A 373 -23.79 -28.37 -2.08
N LEU A 374 -24.56 -27.42 -1.52
CA LEU A 374 -24.53 -27.11 -0.09
C LEU A 374 -24.95 -28.31 0.78
N ALA A 375 -25.95 -29.08 0.35
CA ALA A 375 -26.39 -30.27 1.07
C ALA A 375 -25.25 -31.31 1.22
N GLU A 376 -24.45 -31.52 0.18
CA GLU A 376 -23.28 -32.42 0.22
C GLU A 376 -22.17 -31.89 1.13
N LEU A 377 -21.92 -30.57 1.13
CA LEU A 377 -20.91 -29.98 2.01
C LEU A 377 -21.31 -30.08 3.49
N GLU A 378 -22.60 -29.92 3.80
CA GLU A 378 -23.12 -30.07 5.15
C GLU A 378 -23.16 -31.53 5.59
N SER A 379 -23.54 -32.47 4.71
CA SER A 379 -23.54 -33.91 5.01
C SER A 379 -22.14 -34.43 5.35
N ALA A 380 -21.10 -33.90 4.68
CA ALA A 380 -19.70 -34.18 4.96
C ALA A 380 -19.13 -33.41 6.18
N GLY A 381 -19.90 -32.49 6.77
CA GLY A 381 -19.50 -31.76 7.98
C GLY A 381 -18.43 -30.69 7.75
N LEU A 382 -18.44 -30.00 6.60
CA LEU A 382 -17.45 -28.99 6.22
C LEU A 382 -17.16 -27.98 7.33
N ARG A 383 -18.20 -27.41 7.95
CA ARG A 383 -18.07 -26.41 9.04
C ARG A 383 -17.21 -26.94 10.18
N GLY A 384 -17.47 -28.18 10.60
CA GLY A 384 -16.75 -28.81 11.70
C GLY A 384 -15.28 -29.04 11.36
N ILE A 385 -14.97 -29.45 10.14
CA ILE A 385 -13.58 -29.66 9.68
C ILE A 385 -12.80 -28.34 9.70
N VAL A 386 -13.37 -27.27 9.15
CA VAL A 386 -12.71 -25.96 9.09
C VAL A 386 -12.47 -25.40 10.50
N MET A 387 -13.46 -25.49 11.40
CA MET A 387 -13.29 -25.06 12.79
C MET A 387 -12.19 -25.83 13.52
N ARG A 388 -12.07 -27.14 13.28
CA ARG A 388 -10.99 -27.95 13.86
C ARG A 388 -9.62 -27.57 13.31
N ALA A 389 -9.51 -27.28 12.01
CA ALA A 389 -8.25 -26.84 11.41
C ALA A 389 -7.73 -25.55 12.06
N VAL A 390 -8.58 -24.53 12.19
CA VAL A 390 -8.23 -23.25 12.84
C VAL A 390 -7.80 -23.47 14.29
N ARG A 391 -8.56 -24.25 15.06
CA ARG A 391 -8.22 -24.55 16.47
C ARG A 391 -6.92 -25.31 16.62
N ALA A 392 -6.66 -26.29 15.75
CA ALA A 392 -5.44 -27.08 15.78
C ALA A 392 -4.21 -26.20 15.48
N ALA A 393 -4.31 -25.30 14.49
CA ALA A 393 -3.24 -24.37 14.18
C ALA A 393 -3.02 -23.32 15.27
N ALA A 394 -4.08 -22.80 15.88
CA ALA A 394 -3.97 -21.90 17.03
C ALA A 394 -3.31 -22.59 18.23
N LYS A 395 -3.71 -23.82 18.55
CA LYS A 395 -3.08 -24.63 19.61
C LYS A 395 -1.60 -24.87 19.32
N ARG A 396 -1.25 -25.15 18.07
CA ARG A 396 0.15 -25.32 17.67
C ARG A 396 0.95 -24.03 17.79
N SER A 397 0.37 -22.87 17.48
CA SER A 397 1.00 -21.56 17.68
C SER A 397 1.33 -21.34 19.15
N GLU A 398 0.39 -21.65 20.05
CA GLU A 398 0.59 -21.58 21.50
C GLU A 398 1.69 -22.54 21.97
N ASP A 399 1.77 -23.76 21.43
CA ASP A 399 2.82 -24.73 21.78
C ASP A 399 4.24 -24.31 21.33
N MET A 400 4.34 -23.32 20.43
CA MET A 400 5.62 -22.83 19.91
C MET A 400 6.23 -21.70 20.75
N GLY A 401 5.52 -21.16 21.75
CA GLY A 401 6.00 -20.02 22.56
C GLY A 401 5.34 -19.83 23.93
#